data_AF-A0A8J2T4K5-F1
#
_entry.id   AF-A0A8J2T4K5-F1
#
_cell.length_a   1.000
_cell.length_b   1.000
_cell.length_c   1.000
_cell.angle_alpha   90.00
_cell.angle_beta   90.00
_cell.angle_gamma   90.00
#
_symmetry.space_group_name_H-M   'P 1'
#
loop_
_entity.id
_entity.type
_entity.pdbx_description
1 polymer ?
#
loop_
_entity_poly.entity_id
_entity_poly.type
_entity_poly.pdbx_seq_one_letter_code
_entity_poly.pdbx_strand_id
1 'polypeptide(L)'
;MSTDQDLTYFDSLCEEEQSLQENYSKLNKVLQTLKSLTAPGKSDADQLSLLHSLQESQKELVDSSIDLRYVKYKARESQVIVSKRSRRNAYHSKLQSLEGLSEFITLWELSNKETLDYINLLQRLSVDLAKQIEISDREKSAFEVNSWEPTDRMQTIVEQLADPNVDSALLNSQLVEYMDQIKMERAKYTIENKHSLQETLVELNKEVNYWRRNWNAIENLMFGDNSHSIKRMLHSIEILRSKLADKNQIEGDDIDVNMG
;
A
#
# COMPACT_ATOMS: atom_id res chain seq x y z
N MET A 1 -0.57 -68.21 14.13
CA MET A 1 -0.57 -68.75 12.75
C MET A 1 -0.64 -67.55 11.84
N SER A 2 0.52 -66.94 11.61
CA SER A 2 0.68 -65.57 11.11
C SER A 2 1.82 -65.61 10.10
N THR A 3 1.46 -65.88 8.85
CA THR A 3 2.37 -65.91 7.70
C THR A 3 1.72 -65.24 6.49
N ASP A 4 0.97 -64.17 6.71
CA ASP A 4 0.76 -63.17 5.67
C ASP A 4 1.98 -62.24 5.70
N GLN A 5 3.11 -62.74 5.16
CA GLN A 5 4.14 -61.83 4.69
C GLN A 5 3.49 -60.98 3.62
N ASP A 6 3.44 -59.66 3.85
CA ASP A 6 2.89 -58.65 2.96
C ASP A 6 3.43 -58.85 1.54
N LEU A 7 2.68 -59.56 0.70
CA LEU A 7 2.89 -59.54 -0.75
C LEU A 7 2.67 -58.10 -1.18
N THR A 8 3.76 -57.41 -1.49
CA THR A 8 3.66 -56.04 -1.96
C THR A 8 2.96 -56.03 -3.31
N TYR A 9 2.40 -54.88 -3.70
CA TYR A 9 1.87 -54.72 -5.05
C TYR A 9 2.94 -55.05 -6.11
N PHE A 10 4.21 -54.75 -5.81
CA PHE A 10 5.34 -55.09 -6.66
C PHE A 10 5.56 -56.61 -6.78
N ASP A 11 5.52 -57.36 -5.66
CA ASP A 11 5.67 -58.82 -5.71
C ASP A 11 4.54 -59.50 -6.51
N SER A 12 3.31 -58.98 -6.40
CA SER A 12 2.16 -59.46 -7.17
C SER A 12 2.31 -59.19 -8.68
N LEU A 13 3.00 -58.11 -9.07
CA LEU A 13 3.30 -57.80 -10.47
C LEU A 13 4.39 -58.72 -11.03
N CYS A 14 5.41 -59.05 -10.24
CA CYS A 14 6.44 -60.02 -10.66
C CYS A 14 5.87 -61.43 -10.86
N GLU A 15 4.93 -61.85 -10.00
CA GLU A 15 4.18 -63.11 -10.15
C GLU A 15 3.29 -63.10 -11.41
N GLU A 16 2.70 -61.95 -11.76
CA GLU A 16 1.91 -61.76 -12.99
C GLU A 16 2.81 -61.91 -14.23
N GLU A 17 3.99 -61.32 -14.23
CA GLU A 17 4.96 -61.40 -15.32
C GLU A 17 5.48 -62.83 -15.54
N GLN A 18 5.78 -63.57 -14.46
CA GLN A 18 6.17 -64.98 -14.56
C GLN A 18 5.04 -65.82 -15.18
N SER A 19 3.81 -65.66 -14.70
CA SER A 19 2.63 -66.39 -15.21
C SER A 19 2.34 -66.06 -16.68
N LEU A 20 2.58 -64.79 -17.08
CA LEU A 20 2.46 -64.34 -18.46
C LEU A 20 3.48 -65.03 -19.37
N GLN A 21 4.73 -65.13 -18.92
CA GLN A 21 5.80 -65.77 -19.69
C GLN A 21 5.55 -67.27 -19.89
N GLU A 22 5.06 -67.95 -18.85
CA GLU A 22 4.66 -69.35 -18.92
C GLU A 22 3.50 -69.55 -19.91
N ASN A 23 2.48 -68.69 -19.85
CA ASN A 23 1.35 -68.72 -20.78
C ASN A 23 1.80 -68.47 -22.24
N TYR A 24 2.68 -67.49 -22.47
CA TYR A 24 3.24 -67.18 -23.79
C TYR A 24 4.01 -68.36 -24.37
N SER A 25 4.80 -69.07 -23.55
CA SER A 25 5.54 -70.26 -23.98
C SER A 25 4.61 -71.40 -24.42
N LYS A 26 3.52 -71.64 -23.69
CA LYS A 26 2.51 -72.67 -24.00
C LYS A 26 1.72 -72.31 -25.26
N LEU A 27 1.34 -71.04 -25.42
CA LEU A 27 0.68 -70.54 -26.63
C LEU A 27 1.55 -70.73 -27.86
N ASN A 28 2.85 -70.44 -27.78
CA ASN A 28 3.78 -70.66 -28.89
C ASN A 28 3.89 -72.14 -29.28
N LYS A 29 3.89 -73.06 -28.31
CA LYS A 29 3.86 -74.51 -28.59
C LYS A 29 2.60 -74.90 -29.36
N VAL A 30 1.42 -74.42 -28.92
CA VAL A 30 0.14 -74.65 -29.62
C VAL A 30 0.15 -74.07 -31.03
N LEU A 31 0.68 -72.86 -31.22
CA LEU A 31 0.79 -72.26 -32.55
C LEU A 31 1.76 -73.03 -33.46
N GLN A 32 2.86 -73.56 -32.92
CA GLN A 32 3.79 -74.40 -33.67
C GLN A 32 3.15 -75.74 -34.08
N THR A 33 2.43 -76.40 -33.17
CA THR A 33 1.71 -77.65 -33.49
C THR A 33 0.62 -77.41 -34.53
N LEU A 34 -0.16 -76.33 -34.42
CA LEU A 34 -1.15 -75.92 -35.43
C LEU A 34 -0.53 -75.62 -36.79
N LYS A 35 0.56 -74.84 -36.84
CA LYS A 35 1.29 -74.59 -38.10
C LYS A 35 1.78 -75.90 -38.73
N SER A 36 2.26 -76.82 -37.90
CA SER A 36 2.72 -78.12 -38.36
C SER A 36 1.57 -78.99 -38.89
N LEU A 37 0.36 -78.88 -38.34
CA LEU A 37 -0.85 -79.58 -38.83
C LEU A 37 -1.32 -79.03 -40.18
N THR A 38 -1.16 -77.72 -40.41
CA THR A 38 -1.56 -77.07 -41.68
C THR A 38 -0.56 -77.25 -42.84
N ALA A 39 0.58 -77.91 -42.62
CA ALA A 39 1.60 -78.10 -43.65
C ALA A 39 1.19 -79.22 -44.63
N PRO A 40 1.17 -78.97 -45.96
CA PRO A 40 0.77 -79.97 -46.95
C PRO A 40 1.79 -81.12 -47.04
N GLY A 41 1.30 -82.37 -47.14
CA GLY A 41 2.13 -83.55 -47.41
C GLY A 41 2.49 -84.45 -46.21
N LYS A 42 1.75 -84.37 -45.10
CA LYS A 42 1.97 -85.23 -43.90
C LYS A 42 1.11 -86.49 -43.92
N SER A 43 1.69 -87.61 -43.46
CA SER A 43 1.01 -88.90 -43.25
C SER A 43 -0.11 -88.78 -42.21
N ASP A 44 -1.22 -89.50 -42.42
CA ASP A 44 -2.40 -89.48 -41.52
C ASP A 44 -2.03 -89.88 -40.08
N ALA A 45 -1.05 -90.77 -39.89
CA ALA A 45 -0.55 -91.16 -38.58
C ALA A 45 0.19 -90.02 -37.85
N ASP A 46 0.91 -89.17 -38.59
CA ASP A 46 1.60 -88.00 -38.04
C ASP A 46 0.60 -86.88 -37.71
N GLN A 47 -0.48 -86.77 -38.48
CA GLN A 47 -1.57 -85.83 -38.19
C GLN A 47 -2.32 -86.21 -36.92
N LEU A 48 -2.61 -87.50 -36.72
CA LEU A 48 -3.29 -88.00 -35.51
C LEU A 48 -2.46 -87.80 -34.24
N SER A 49 -1.14 -88.04 -34.29
CA SER A 49 -0.25 -87.79 -33.14
C SER A 49 -0.11 -86.30 -32.82
N LEU A 50 -0.08 -85.43 -33.84
CA LEU A 50 -0.11 -83.98 -33.67
C LEU A 50 -1.44 -83.48 -33.10
N LEU A 51 -2.57 -84.10 -33.44
CA LEU A 51 -3.87 -83.78 -32.86
C LEU A 51 -3.95 -84.18 -31.37
N HIS A 52 -3.39 -85.33 -30.99
CA HIS A 52 -3.32 -85.72 -29.58
C HIS A 52 -2.42 -84.78 -28.75
N SER A 53 -1.24 -84.43 -29.25
CA SER A 53 -0.37 -83.44 -28.59
C SER A 53 -0.98 -82.04 -28.54
N LEU A 54 -1.80 -81.67 -29.54
CA LEU A 54 -2.58 -80.44 -29.52
C LEU A 54 -3.61 -80.45 -28.39
N GLN A 55 -4.30 -81.57 -28.16
CA GLN A 55 -5.28 -81.70 -27.09
C GLN A 55 -4.62 -81.53 -25.69
N GLU A 56 -3.45 -82.11 -25.47
CA GLU A 56 -2.69 -81.97 -24.22
C GLU A 56 -2.20 -80.53 -24.02
N SER A 57 -1.58 -79.94 -25.05
CA SER A 57 -1.08 -78.56 -24.98
C SER A 57 -2.20 -77.52 -24.86
N GLN A 58 -3.38 -77.79 -25.42
CA GLN A 58 -4.57 -76.96 -25.23
C GLN A 58 -5.03 -76.96 -23.77
N LYS A 59 -5.03 -78.12 -23.11
CA LYS A 59 -5.39 -78.21 -21.69
C LYS A 59 -4.41 -77.42 -20.82
N GLU A 60 -3.10 -77.58 -21.04
CA GLU A 60 -2.07 -76.83 -20.32
C GLU A 60 -2.15 -75.31 -20.54
N LEU A 61 -2.54 -74.89 -21.75
CA LEU A 61 -2.75 -73.48 -22.09
C LEU A 61 -3.95 -72.91 -21.33
N VAL A 62 -5.07 -73.64 -21.28
CA VAL A 62 -6.26 -73.23 -20.52
C VAL A 62 -5.95 -73.10 -19.04
N ASP A 63 -5.26 -74.09 -18.45
CA ASP A 63 -4.87 -74.06 -17.04
C ASP A 63 -3.97 -72.83 -16.75
N SER A 64 -2.95 -72.58 -17.58
CA SER A 64 -2.10 -71.38 -17.42
C SER A 64 -2.85 -70.06 -17.61
N SER A 65 -3.90 -70.04 -18.42
CA SER A 65 -4.72 -68.84 -18.60
C SER A 65 -5.62 -68.58 -17.39
N ILE A 66 -6.05 -69.63 -16.67
CA ILE A 66 -6.81 -69.49 -15.43
C ILE A 66 -5.91 -68.91 -14.34
N ASP A 67 -4.69 -69.45 -14.21
CA ASP A 67 -3.69 -68.97 -13.25
C ASP A 67 -3.34 -67.50 -13.49
N LEU A 68 -3.09 -67.10 -14.74
CA LEU A 68 -2.81 -65.70 -15.10
C LEU A 68 -3.96 -64.76 -14.69
N ARG A 69 -5.22 -65.16 -14.89
CA ARG A 69 -6.39 -64.35 -14.47
C ARG A 69 -6.49 -64.25 -12.96
N TYR A 70 -6.19 -65.34 -12.25
CA TYR A 70 -6.17 -65.34 -10.79
C TYR A 70 -5.12 -64.36 -10.25
N VAL A 71 -3.89 -64.43 -10.76
CA VAL A 71 -2.82 -63.49 -10.38
C VAL A 71 -3.19 -62.05 -10.72
N LYS A 72 -3.89 -61.81 -11.84
CA LYS A 72 -4.36 -60.47 -12.19
C LYS A 72 -5.30 -59.87 -11.15
N TYR A 73 -6.26 -60.66 -10.67
CA TYR A 73 -7.18 -60.21 -9.62
C TYR A 73 -6.46 -59.96 -8.30
N LYS A 74 -5.51 -60.82 -7.95
CA LYS A 74 -4.65 -60.67 -6.77
C LYS A 74 -3.82 -59.37 -6.82
N ALA A 75 -3.19 -59.07 -7.95
CA ALA A 75 -2.43 -57.84 -8.16
C ALA A 75 -3.33 -56.59 -8.12
N ARG A 76 -4.56 -56.68 -8.63
CA ARG A 76 -5.52 -55.58 -8.55
C ARG A 76 -5.96 -55.32 -7.11
N GLU A 77 -6.20 -56.36 -6.34
CA GLU A 77 -6.59 -56.22 -4.93
C GLU A 77 -5.44 -55.61 -4.10
N SER A 78 -4.20 -56.06 -4.30
CA SER A 78 -3.04 -55.48 -3.61
C SER A 78 -2.84 -54.00 -3.97
N GLN A 79 -3.05 -53.60 -5.22
CA GLN A 79 -3.05 -52.18 -5.63
C GLN A 79 -4.10 -51.35 -4.86
N VAL A 80 -5.33 -51.86 -4.77
CA VAL A 80 -6.44 -51.18 -4.09
C VAL A 80 -6.14 -51.04 -2.60
N ILE A 81 -5.61 -52.08 -1.95
CA ILE A 81 -5.25 -52.06 -0.53
C ILE A 81 -4.16 -51.02 -0.25
N VAL A 82 -3.09 -50.98 -1.07
CA VAL A 82 -2.00 -50.00 -0.92
C VAL A 82 -2.51 -48.56 -1.10
N SER A 83 -3.35 -48.32 -2.10
CA SER A 83 -3.90 -46.97 -2.35
C SER A 83 -4.77 -46.46 -1.19
N LYS A 84 -5.53 -47.35 -0.52
CA LYS A 84 -6.33 -47.01 0.66
C LYS A 84 -5.46 -46.70 1.88
N ARG A 85 -4.31 -47.36 2.03
CA ARG A 85 -3.34 -47.11 3.12
C ARG A 85 -2.64 -45.76 2.96
N SER A 86 -2.27 -45.36 1.74
CA SER A 86 -1.62 -44.07 1.47
C SER A 86 -2.51 -42.85 1.76
N ARG A 87 -3.84 -42.98 1.63
CA ARG A 87 -4.78 -41.89 1.94
C ARG A 87 -5.06 -41.70 3.43
N ARG A 88 -4.70 -42.67 4.28
CA ARG A 88 -4.85 -42.54 5.73
C ARG A 88 -3.46 -42.29 6.32
N ASN A 89 -3.41 -41.52 7.39
CA ASN A 89 -2.22 -41.03 8.09
C ASN A 89 -1.29 -42.13 8.67
N ALA A 90 -1.32 -43.36 8.16
CA ALA A 90 -0.61 -44.53 8.64
C ALA A 90 0.92 -44.45 8.50
N TYR A 91 1.43 -43.61 7.59
CA TYR A 91 2.86 -43.36 7.47
C TYR A 91 3.36 -42.20 8.35
N HIS A 92 2.46 -41.34 8.82
CA HIS A 92 2.79 -40.22 9.71
C HIS A 92 2.89 -40.64 11.18
N SER A 93 2.31 -41.78 11.56
CA SER A 93 2.42 -42.32 12.94
C SER A 93 3.81 -42.84 13.30
N LYS A 94 4.73 -42.95 12.33
CA LYS A 94 6.13 -43.32 12.54
C LYS A 94 7.08 -42.11 12.64
N LEU A 95 6.55 -40.89 12.60
CA LEU A 95 7.37 -39.69 12.80
C LEU A 95 7.89 -39.68 14.23
N GLN A 96 9.21 -39.86 14.39
CA GLN A 96 9.89 -39.97 15.69
C GLN A 96 9.88 -38.66 16.50
N SER A 97 9.52 -37.54 15.90
CA SER A 97 9.54 -36.21 16.52
C SER A 97 8.26 -35.42 16.22
N LEU A 98 7.12 -35.89 16.74
CA LEU A 98 5.84 -35.20 16.60
C LEU A 98 5.85 -33.83 17.32
N GLU A 99 6.55 -33.75 18.45
CA GLU A 99 6.65 -32.55 19.28
C GLU A 99 7.35 -31.39 18.56
N GLY A 100 8.51 -31.64 17.93
CA GLY A 100 9.20 -30.63 17.12
C GLY A 100 8.42 -30.20 15.87
N LEU A 101 7.59 -31.09 15.30
CA LEU A 101 6.71 -30.72 14.20
C LEU A 101 5.57 -29.81 14.68
N SER A 102 4.99 -30.09 15.85
CA SER A 102 3.99 -29.21 16.44
C SER A 102 4.57 -27.86 16.81
N GLU A 103 5.75 -27.81 17.43
CA GLU A 103 6.44 -26.55 17.74
C GLU A 103 6.71 -25.75 16.46
N PHE A 104 7.23 -26.40 15.41
CA PHE A 104 7.46 -25.75 14.12
C PHE A 104 6.18 -25.17 13.52
N ILE A 105 5.08 -25.94 13.50
CA ILE A 105 3.80 -25.46 12.97
C ILE A 105 3.29 -24.29 13.80
N THR A 106 3.34 -24.37 15.13
CA THR A 106 2.89 -23.28 16.01
C THR A 106 3.73 -22.01 15.84
N LEU A 107 5.05 -22.13 15.69
CA LEU A 107 5.93 -21.00 15.41
C LEU A 107 5.63 -20.38 14.04
N TRP A 108 5.34 -21.21 13.05
CA TRP A 108 4.99 -20.74 11.71
C TRP A 108 3.64 -20.02 11.70
N GLU A 109 2.63 -20.57 12.38
CA GLU A 109 1.32 -19.94 12.54
C GLU A 109 1.42 -18.61 13.30
N LEU A 110 2.23 -18.57 14.37
CA LEU A 110 2.48 -17.35 15.14
C LEU A 110 3.18 -16.29 14.29
N SER A 111 4.25 -16.66 13.59
CA SER A 111 4.98 -15.74 12.69
C SER A 111 4.09 -15.20 11.58
N ASN A 112 3.24 -16.05 10.99
CA ASN A 112 2.30 -15.63 9.97
C ASN A 112 1.26 -14.64 10.52
N LYS A 113 0.72 -14.92 11.72
CA LYS A 113 -0.20 -14.01 12.40
C LYS A 113 0.47 -12.65 12.69
N GLU A 114 1.65 -12.66 13.29
CA GLU A 114 2.39 -11.44 13.63
C GLU A 114 2.75 -10.61 12.38
N THR A 115 3.08 -11.28 11.28
CA THR A 115 3.35 -10.61 9.99
C THR A 115 2.09 -9.93 9.44
N LEU A 116 0.95 -10.60 9.49
CA LEU A 116 -0.33 -10.03 9.06
C LEU A 116 -0.74 -8.85 9.95
N ASP A 117 -0.56 -8.98 11.27
CA ASP A 117 -0.83 -7.92 12.23
C ASP A 117 0.08 -6.71 11.97
N TYR A 118 1.38 -6.93 11.72
CA TYR A 118 2.34 -5.87 11.39
C TYR A 118 1.97 -5.11 10.11
N ILE A 119 1.65 -5.82 9.01
CA ILE A 119 1.23 -5.18 7.75
C ILE A 119 -0.05 -4.36 7.97
N ASN A 120 -0.99 -4.89 8.75
CA ASN A 120 -2.25 -4.21 9.05
C ASN A 120 -2.01 -2.92 9.87
N LEU A 121 -1.06 -2.95 10.81
CA LEU A 121 -0.64 -1.80 11.60
C LEU A 121 -0.01 -0.68 10.76
N LEU A 122 0.73 -1.01 9.71
CA LEU A 122 1.40 -0.02 8.87
C LEU A 122 0.47 0.81 7.98
N GLN A 123 -0.67 0.25 7.54
CA GLN A 123 -1.51 0.91 6.53
C GLN A 123 -2.93 1.19 6.99
N ARG A 124 -3.60 0.22 7.62
CA ARG A 124 -5.03 0.34 7.95
C ARG A 124 -5.25 0.92 9.33
N LEU A 125 -4.36 0.60 10.27
CA LEU A 125 -4.38 1.10 11.63
C LEU A 125 -3.29 2.16 11.86
N SER A 126 -2.69 2.68 10.79
CA SER A 126 -1.73 3.77 10.89
C SER A 126 -2.44 5.03 11.39
N VAL A 127 -1.73 5.77 12.23
CA VAL A 127 -2.19 7.06 12.75
C VAL A 127 -1.22 8.12 12.27
N ASP A 128 -1.75 9.04 11.47
CA ASP A 128 -0.99 10.15 10.92
C ASP A 128 -1.00 11.36 11.86
N LEU A 129 -0.09 12.30 11.61
CA LEU A 129 -0.03 13.57 12.32
C LEU A 129 -1.23 14.47 11.97
N ALA A 130 -1.59 15.35 12.91
CA ALA A 130 -2.56 16.40 12.65
C ALA A 130 -1.99 17.40 11.63
N LYS A 131 -2.64 17.49 10.46
CA LYS A 131 -2.22 18.36 9.35
C LYS A 131 -2.62 19.82 9.62
N GLN A 132 -1.83 20.55 10.42
CA GLN A 132 -1.95 22.01 10.57
C GLN A 132 -1.23 22.69 9.41
N ILE A 133 -1.98 23.33 8.51
CA ILE A 133 -1.44 23.93 7.28
C ILE A 133 -1.31 25.45 7.46
N GLU A 134 -0.09 25.96 7.38
CA GLU A 134 0.23 27.39 7.35
C GLU A 134 1.15 27.65 6.15
N ILE A 135 0.73 28.53 5.24
CA ILE A 135 1.43 28.78 3.97
C ILE A 135 2.03 30.18 4.03
N SER A 136 3.35 30.28 3.90
CA SER A 136 4.05 31.57 3.86
C SER A 136 3.98 32.24 2.49
N ASP A 137 3.79 31.46 1.43
CA ASP A 137 3.74 31.93 0.05
C ASP A 137 2.40 32.60 -0.27
N ARG A 138 2.45 33.89 -0.65
CA ARG A 138 1.25 34.68 -0.99
C ARG A 138 0.67 34.34 -2.36
N GLU A 139 1.43 33.69 -3.25
CA GLU A 139 0.98 33.41 -4.62
C GLU A 139 0.10 32.16 -4.73
N LYS A 140 0.20 31.25 -3.75
CA LYS A 140 -0.57 30.00 -3.73
C LYS A 140 -1.92 30.21 -3.04
N SER A 141 -2.97 30.32 -3.86
CA SER A 141 -4.37 30.43 -3.39
C SER A 141 -5.04 29.09 -3.09
N ALA A 142 -4.49 27.98 -3.59
CA ALA A 142 -4.98 26.63 -3.36
C ALA A 142 -3.85 25.72 -2.87
N PHE A 143 -4.17 24.84 -1.92
CA PHE A 143 -3.23 23.90 -1.33
C PHE A 143 -3.78 22.49 -1.38
N GLU A 144 -2.95 21.55 -1.84
CA GLU A 144 -3.26 20.13 -1.81
C GLU A 144 -2.94 19.57 -0.42
N VAL A 145 -3.97 19.17 0.33
CA VAL A 145 -3.83 18.68 1.72
C VAL A 145 -2.91 17.46 1.83
N ASN A 146 -2.72 16.72 0.74
CA ASN A 146 -1.85 15.53 0.71
C ASN A 146 -0.37 15.86 0.49
N SER A 147 -0.03 17.06 0.01
CA SER A 147 1.36 17.51 -0.13
C SER A 147 1.88 18.21 1.13
N TRP A 148 1.19 18.05 2.27
CA TRP A 148 1.64 18.58 3.54
C TRP A 148 2.70 17.67 4.14
N GLU A 149 3.82 18.27 4.54
CA GLU A 149 4.95 17.59 5.16
C GLU A 149 5.19 18.18 6.57
N PRO A 150 5.59 17.34 7.54
CA PRO A 150 5.99 17.82 8.86
C PRO A 150 7.29 18.64 8.77
N THR A 151 7.58 19.45 9.79
CA THR A 151 8.84 20.17 9.89
C THR A 151 10.04 19.21 9.95
N ASP A 152 11.16 19.57 9.31
CA ASP A 152 12.39 18.77 9.26
C ASP A 152 12.82 18.22 10.63
N ARG A 153 12.75 19.07 11.67
CA ARG A 153 13.07 18.65 13.05
C ARG A 153 12.16 17.54 13.57
N MET A 154 10.85 17.68 13.37
CA MET A 154 9.88 16.65 13.78
C MET A 154 10.11 15.36 13.00
N GLN A 155 10.36 15.48 11.69
CA GLN A 155 10.65 14.32 10.84
C GLN A 155 11.89 13.56 11.32
N THR A 156 12.99 14.27 11.62
CA THR A 156 14.21 13.60 12.13
C THR A 156 14.00 12.86 13.45
N ILE A 157 13.17 13.41 14.36
CA ILE A 157 12.84 12.75 15.63
C ILE A 157 11.97 11.51 15.36
N VAL A 158 10.99 11.60 14.46
CA VAL A 158 10.11 10.46 14.14
C VAL A 158 10.86 9.37 13.38
N GLU A 159 11.78 9.71 12.46
CA GLU A 159 12.60 8.73 11.73
C GLU A 159 13.51 7.93 12.66
N GLN A 160 13.95 8.51 13.78
CA GLN A 160 14.71 7.80 14.81
C GLN A 160 13.91 6.69 15.51
N LEU A 161 12.56 6.69 15.47
CA LEU A 161 11.77 5.55 15.94
C LEU A 161 11.99 4.28 15.12
N ALA A 162 12.42 4.41 13.86
CA ALA A 162 12.68 3.27 13.00
C ALA A 162 14.04 2.61 13.29
N ASP A 163 14.92 3.25 14.06
CA ASP A 163 16.23 2.70 14.40
C ASP A 163 16.11 1.74 15.61
N PRO A 164 16.47 0.45 15.45
CA PRO A 164 16.37 -0.54 16.52
C PRO A 164 17.28 -0.27 17.73
N ASN A 165 18.27 0.63 17.60
CA ASN A 165 19.23 0.92 18.67
C ASN A 165 18.82 2.09 19.57
N VAL A 166 17.77 2.83 19.21
CA VAL A 166 17.35 4.03 19.95
C VAL A 166 16.35 3.63 21.04
N ASP A 167 16.60 4.09 22.27
CA ASP A 167 15.66 3.89 23.36
C ASP A 167 14.42 4.78 23.17
N SER A 168 13.26 4.12 23.08
CA SER A 168 11.94 4.76 23.00
C SER A 168 11.69 5.78 24.11
N ALA A 169 12.24 5.57 25.31
CA ALA A 169 12.05 6.50 26.43
C ALA A 169 12.80 7.81 26.21
N LEU A 170 14.03 7.73 25.71
CA LEU A 170 14.86 8.89 25.41
C LEU A 170 14.24 9.70 24.26
N LEU A 171 13.74 9.04 23.23
CA LEU A 171 13.10 9.71 22.11
C LEU A 171 11.78 10.40 22.52
N ASN A 172 10.99 9.77 23.39
CA ASN A 172 9.79 10.41 23.94
C ASN A 172 10.15 11.69 24.72
N SER A 173 11.27 11.69 25.46
CA SER A 173 11.71 12.89 26.17
C SER A 173 12.09 14.03 25.22
N GLN A 174 12.78 13.72 24.11
CA GLN A 174 13.12 14.69 23.07
C GLN A 174 11.87 15.25 22.39
N LEU A 175 10.85 14.42 22.14
CA LEU A 175 9.59 14.86 21.56
C LEU A 175 8.84 15.81 22.51
N VAL A 176 8.80 15.50 23.80
CA VAL A 176 8.19 16.36 24.82
C VAL A 176 8.92 17.70 24.90
N GLU A 177 10.25 17.69 24.92
CA GLU A 177 11.06 18.91 24.94
C GLU A 177 10.80 19.77 23.69
N TYR A 178 10.77 19.15 22.50
CA TYR A 178 10.45 19.84 21.25
C TYR A 178 9.04 20.45 21.28
N MET A 179 8.04 19.72 21.78
CA MET A 179 6.69 20.22 21.92
C MET A 179 6.59 21.40 22.90
N ASP A 180 7.34 21.35 24.00
CA ASP A 180 7.37 22.45 24.97
C ASP A 180 8.09 23.68 24.41
N GLN A 181 9.17 23.49 23.64
CA GLN A 181 9.80 24.57 22.90
C GLN A 181 8.82 25.28 21.96
N ILE A 182 8.05 24.53 21.16
CA ILE A 182 7.04 25.12 20.24
C ILE A 182 5.98 25.90 21.01
N LYS A 183 5.51 25.37 22.14
CA LYS A 183 4.53 26.08 22.99
C LYS A 183 5.09 27.39 23.52
N MET A 184 6.33 27.39 24.01
CA MET A 184 7.00 28.58 24.51
C MET A 184 7.23 29.62 23.41
N GLU A 185 7.70 29.21 22.24
CA GLU A 185 7.92 30.10 21.10
C GLU A 185 6.61 30.72 20.61
N ARG A 186 5.56 29.91 20.41
CA ARG A 186 4.23 30.40 20.02
C ARG A 186 3.66 31.37 21.06
N ALA A 187 3.79 31.05 22.35
CA ALA A 187 3.33 31.94 23.42
C ALA A 187 4.09 33.27 23.43
N LYS A 188 5.43 33.22 23.31
CA LYS A 188 6.28 34.42 23.25
C LYS A 188 5.85 35.34 22.12
N TYR A 189 5.77 34.83 20.89
CA TYR A 189 5.40 35.64 19.72
C TYR A 189 3.95 36.15 19.80
N THR A 190 3.04 35.37 20.38
CA THR A 190 1.64 35.81 20.56
C THR A 190 1.54 36.98 21.54
N ILE A 191 2.26 36.90 22.66
CA ILE A 191 2.29 37.96 23.68
C ILE A 191 2.94 39.22 23.10
N GLU A 192 4.09 39.08 22.42
CA GLU A 192 4.80 40.20 21.81
C GLU A 192 3.95 40.90 20.74
N ASN A 193 3.29 40.14 19.88
CA ASN A 193 2.45 40.69 18.82
C ASN A 193 1.21 41.41 19.41
N LYS A 194 0.59 40.82 20.43
CA LYS A 194 -0.61 41.42 21.06
C LYS A 194 -0.29 42.65 21.91
N HIS A 195 0.80 42.64 22.66
CA HIS A 195 1.07 43.72 23.62
C HIS A 195 2.02 44.78 23.04
N SER A 196 3.11 44.39 22.38
CA SER A 196 4.08 45.36 21.85
C SER A 196 3.63 45.93 20.51
N LEU A 197 3.33 45.06 19.53
CA LEU A 197 3.01 45.51 18.18
C LEU A 197 1.64 46.19 18.09
N GLN A 198 0.65 45.70 18.83
CA GLN A 198 -0.67 46.31 18.82
C GLN A 198 -0.66 47.70 19.47
N GLU A 199 0.03 47.87 20.59
CA GLU A 199 0.13 49.17 21.27
C GLU A 199 0.86 50.20 20.39
N THR A 200 2.02 49.81 19.83
CA THR A 200 2.77 50.66 18.90
C THR A 200 1.97 51.01 17.64
N LEU A 201 1.18 50.07 17.10
CA LEU A 201 0.30 50.34 15.96
C LEU A 201 -0.82 51.32 16.32
N VAL A 202 -1.40 51.22 17.51
CA VAL A 202 -2.42 52.17 17.99
C VAL A 202 -1.83 53.56 18.17
N GLU A 203 -0.63 53.67 18.73
CA GLU A 203 0.08 54.94 18.88
C GLU A 203 0.42 55.56 17.52
N LEU A 204 1.00 54.78 16.62
CA LEU A 204 1.30 55.22 15.26
C LEU A 204 0.04 55.69 14.53
N ASN A 205 -1.09 54.97 14.69
CA ASN A 205 -2.35 55.38 14.08
C ASN A 205 -2.88 56.71 14.69
N LYS A 206 -2.68 56.96 15.99
CA LYS A 206 -2.99 58.27 16.59
C LYS A 206 -2.12 59.37 16.01
N GLU A 207 -0.83 59.14 15.84
CA GLU A 207 0.11 60.10 15.23
C GLU A 207 -0.24 60.37 13.77
N VAL A 208 -0.47 59.33 12.97
CA VAL A 208 -0.88 59.46 11.57
C VAL A 208 -2.18 60.27 11.45
N ASN A 209 -3.16 60.01 12.32
CA ASN A 209 -4.40 60.80 12.34
C ASN A 209 -4.17 62.25 12.80
N TYR A 210 -3.26 62.49 13.74
CA TYR A 210 -2.87 63.83 14.15
C TYR A 210 -2.22 64.59 12.99
N TRP A 211 -1.24 63.99 12.31
CA TRP A 211 -0.62 64.55 11.11
C TRP A 211 -1.64 64.79 9.99
N ARG A 212 -2.58 63.88 9.78
CA ARG A 212 -3.67 64.05 8.81
C ARG A 212 -4.55 65.25 9.15
N ARG A 213 -4.90 65.46 10.43
CA ARG A 213 -5.67 66.64 10.87
C ARG A 213 -4.89 67.93 10.68
N ASN A 214 -3.61 67.94 11.01
CA ASN A 214 -2.74 69.10 10.81
C ASN A 214 -2.57 69.44 9.32
N TRP A 215 -2.38 68.41 8.49
CA TRP A 215 -2.34 68.58 7.05
C TRP A 215 -3.63 69.19 6.52
N ASN A 216 -4.79 68.65 6.90
CA ASN A 216 -6.10 69.21 6.53
C ASN A 216 -6.30 70.64 7.07
N ALA A 217 -5.77 70.97 8.26
CA ALA A 217 -5.84 72.32 8.81
C ALA A 217 -4.99 73.32 8.00
N ILE A 218 -3.78 72.91 7.60
CA ILE A 218 -2.91 73.70 6.71
C ILE A 218 -3.57 73.86 5.33
N GLU A 219 -4.14 72.78 4.78
CA GLU A 219 -4.90 72.81 3.53
C GLU A 219 -6.08 73.79 3.61
N ASN A 220 -6.85 73.74 4.70
CA ASN A 220 -7.95 74.68 4.93
C ASN A 220 -7.49 76.14 5.10
N LEU A 221 -6.32 76.38 5.69
CA LEU A 221 -5.74 77.73 5.81
C LEU A 221 -5.27 78.27 4.45
N MET A 222 -4.61 77.44 3.65
CA MET A 222 -4.03 77.82 2.37
C MET A 222 -5.08 77.91 1.25
N PHE A 223 -5.96 76.91 1.17
CA PHE A 223 -6.85 76.67 0.03
C PHE A 223 -8.34 76.60 0.40
N GLY A 224 -8.68 76.54 1.70
CA GLY A 224 -10.07 76.46 2.13
C GLY A 224 -10.87 77.74 1.87
N ASP A 225 -12.19 77.63 1.90
CA ASP A 225 -13.10 78.76 1.71
C ASP A 225 -13.43 79.51 3.01
N ASN A 226 -12.62 79.34 4.06
CA ASN A 226 -12.82 80.04 5.34
C ASN A 226 -12.46 81.54 5.23
N SER A 227 -13.08 82.41 6.03
CA SER A 227 -12.86 83.88 6.01
C SER A 227 -11.41 84.29 6.23
N HIS A 228 -10.65 83.47 6.95
CA HIS A 228 -9.23 83.68 7.25
C HIS A 228 -8.29 82.89 6.32
N SER A 229 -8.79 82.27 5.26
CA SER A 229 -7.92 81.56 4.32
C SER A 229 -7.09 82.53 3.49
N ILE A 230 -5.87 82.12 3.16
CA ILE A 230 -4.94 82.94 2.37
C ILE A 230 -5.53 83.22 0.98
N LYS A 231 -6.24 82.25 0.38
CA LYS A 231 -6.95 82.44 -0.89
C LYS A 231 -7.99 83.57 -0.81
N ARG A 232 -8.82 83.62 0.24
CA ARG A 232 -9.82 84.69 0.43
C ARG A 232 -9.19 86.02 0.83
N MET A 233 -8.11 86.01 1.61
CA MET A 233 -7.34 87.21 1.95
C MET A 233 -6.66 87.83 0.73
N LEU A 234 -6.10 87.01 -0.17
CA LEU A 234 -5.56 87.49 -1.45
C LEU A 234 -6.67 88.08 -2.33
N HIS A 235 -7.83 87.42 -2.40
CA HIS A 235 -8.97 87.94 -3.16
C HIS A 235 -9.53 89.26 -2.57
N SER A 236 -9.59 89.40 -1.24
CA SER A 236 -10.02 90.66 -0.62
C SER A 236 -9.01 91.78 -0.82
N ILE A 237 -7.70 91.48 -0.83
CA ILE A 237 -6.65 92.43 -1.21
C ILE A 237 -6.79 92.86 -2.68
N GLU A 238 -7.10 91.93 -3.59
CA GLU A 238 -7.41 92.27 -4.99
C GLU A 238 -8.61 93.21 -5.12
N ILE A 239 -9.70 92.96 -4.38
CA ILE A 239 -10.88 93.83 -4.34
C ILE A 239 -10.56 95.20 -3.72
N LEU A 240 -9.74 95.24 -2.67
CA LEU A 240 -9.31 96.52 -2.09
C LEU A 240 -8.42 97.30 -3.06
N ARG A 241 -7.54 96.62 -3.79
CA ARG A 241 -6.69 97.21 -4.82
C ARG A 241 -7.52 97.76 -5.99
N SER A 242 -8.56 97.04 -6.44
CA SER A 242 -9.47 97.56 -7.46
C SER A 242 -10.25 98.77 -6.96
N LYS A 243 -10.80 98.72 -5.73
CA LYS A 243 -11.48 99.88 -5.13
C LYS A 243 -10.56 101.09 -4.93
N LEU A 244 -9.28 100.88 -4.63
CA LEU A 244 -8.31 101.97 -4.51
C LEU A 244 -8.02 102.59 -5.89
N ALA A 245 -7.93 101.75 -6.93
CA ALA A 245 -7.80 102.22 -8.31
C ALA A 245 -9.05 103.00 -8.77
N ASP A 246 -10.25 102.55 -8.39
CA ASP A 246 -11.52 103.22 -8.68
C ASP A 246 -11.68 104.53 -7.89
N LYS A 247 -11.24 104.57 -6.62
CA LYS A 247 -11.33 105.80 -5.79
C LYS A 247 -10.36 106.89 -6.25
N ASN A 248 -9.21 106.52 -6.81
CA ASN A 248 -8.30 107.45 -7.47
C ASN A 248 -8.85 108.00 -8.80
N GLN A 249 -9.94 107.45 -9.34
CA GLN A 249 -10.68 108.04 -10.47
C GLN A 249 -11.77 109.02 -10.00
N ILE A 250 -12.34 108.82 -8.80
CA ILE A 250 -13.45 109.65 -8.29
C ILE A 250 -12.96 111.01 -7.73
N GLU A 251 -11.74 111.11 -7.20
CA GLU A 251 -11.15 112.42 -6.85
C GLU A 251 -10.67 113.23 -8.08
N GLY A 252 -10.84 112.70 -9.30
CA GLY A 252 -10.53 113.39 -10.55
C GLY A 252 -11.72 114.10 -11.22
N ASP A 253 -12.96 113.95 -10.72
CA ASP A 253 -14.17 114.32 -11.49
C ASP A 253 -15.13 115.31 -10.78
N ASP A 254 -14.73 115.90 -9.65
CA ASP A 254 -15.52 116.93 -8.93
C ASP A 254 -14.86 118.33 -8.95
N ILE A 255 -14.27 118.71 -10.09
CA ILE A 255 -14.01 120.12 -10.45
C ILE A 255 -14.34 120.31 -11.94
N ASP A 256 -15.63 120.49 -12.26
CA ASP A 256 -16.10 121.48 -13.24
C ASP A 256 -17.63 121.40 -13.43
N VAL A 257 -18.38 122.29 -12.78
CA VAL A 257 -19.57 122.88 -13.44
C VAL A 257 -19.59 124.38 -13.21
N ASN A 258 -19.26 125.02 -14.32
CA ASN A 258 -19.13 126.40 -14.70
C ASN A 258 -20.35 127.31 -14.44
N MET A 259 -20.04 128.61 -14.34
CA MET A 259 -20.94 129.75 -14.45
C MET A 259 -21.68 129.77 -15.80
N GLY A 260 -22.98 130.04 -15.77
CA GLY A 260 -23.86 130.26 -16.91
C GLY A 260 -25.32 130.33 -16.49
#